data_AF-A0A9E2NNQ4-F1
#
_entry.id   AF-A0A9E2NNQ4-F1
#
_cell.length_a   1.000
_cell.length_b   1.000
_cell.length_c   1.000
_cell.angle_alpha   90.00
_cell.angle_beta   90.00
_cell.angle_gamma   90.00
#
_symmetry.space_group_name_H-M   'P 1'
#
loop_
_entity.id
_entity.type
_entity.pdbx_description
1 polymer ?
#
loop_
_entity_poly.entity_id
_entity_poly.type
_entity_poly.pdbx_seq_one_letter_code
_entity_poly.pdbx_strand_id
1 'polypeptide(L)'
;MKINKNWQAFICACSMMSMLLIGCQTQPVEEVPNSLSTPIVTEAVSEQSIYNKAYESYSNVTELGLIINAPTDEDLSHLNTLEHYEYENTDESMLIIPKYNGSKITISTVEYTGERYIAKDVLFTQESTPEGYGLLLKTNRPEGIPQIVITITYKNKSFEELIINNGREGNTGVEYLKLDNEASKKQEGDIVTPVQDATYLNGLNRFSKYEVDMDKDGTNETIEVYCQGNIAPDGSYLFDDGQEWALILRKGDSIYPLFEKSYIQLGKLEYTAYIDYDDYERVHIIVAYKTGTNIIYYDCTFDEESGHILREQLYEANNINILKDWN
;
A
#
# COMPACT_ATOMS: atom_id res chain seq x y z
N MET A 1 -8.38 63.16 -32.70
CA MET A 1 -7.54 62.40 -31.73
C MET A 1 -6.69 61.44 -32.53
N LYS A 2 -5.48 61.81 -32.99
CA LYS A 2 -4.17 61.68 -32.32
C LYS A 2 -3.89 60.31 -31.67
N ILE A 3 -3.01 59.55 -32.36
CA ILE A 3 -1.88 58.70 -31.86
C ILE A 3 -2.33 57.36 -31.22
N ASN A 4 -1.80 56.16 -31.53
CA ASN A 4 -0.48 55.76 -32.02
C ASN A 4 -0.52 54.47 -32.87
N LYS A 5 0.40 54.38 -33.85
CA LYS A 5 0.85 53.15 -34.54
C LYS A 5 1.97 52.50 -33.70
N ASN A 6 2.06 51.17 -33.71
CA ASN A 6 3.30 50.37 -33.76
C ASN A 6 3.06 48.91 -33.28
N TRP A 7 3.05 47.94 -34.19
CA TRP A 7 4.07 46.87 -34.28
C TRP A 7 3.72 45.86 -35.39
N GLN A 8 4.72 45.60 -36.23
CA GLN A 8 4.75 44.65 -37.35
C GLN A 8 4.91 43.23 -36.77
N ALA A 9 4.19 42.18 -37.20
CA ALA A 9 4.26 41.46 -38.48
C ALA A 9 5.70 41.11 -38.91
N PHE A 10 6.14 39.86 -38.69
CA PHE A 10 6.95 39.06 -39.65
C PHE A 10 7.18 37.63 -39.12
N ILE A 11 6.44 36.67 -39.70
CA ILE A 11 6.72 35.22 -39.69
C ILE A 11 6.67 34.78 -41.16
N CYS A 12 7.66 34.00 -41.60
CA CYS A 12 7.78 33.14 -42.80
C CYS A 12 9.23 33.25 -43.33
N ALA A 13 9.88 32.25 -43.91
CA ALA A 13 9.77 30.80 -44.04
C ALA A 13 11.02 30.39 -44.86
N CYS A 14 11.66 29.24 -44.60
CA CYS A 14 12.61 28.55 -45.49
C CYS A 14 12.95 27.18 -44.85
N SER A 15 12.29 26.06 -45.18
CA SER A 15 12.41 25.23 -46.39
C SER A 15 13.78 24.55 -46.60
N MET A 16 13.78 23.24 -46.30
CA MET A 16 14.46 22.11 -46.97
C MET A 16 15.72 22.36 -47.82
N MET A 17 16.80 21.61 -47.53
CA MET A 17 17.61 20.95 -48.58
C MET A 17 18.43 19.79 -48.00
N SER A 18 18.09 18.58 -48.40
CA SER A 18 18.85 17.34 -48.27
C SER A 18 19.98 17.28 -49.30
N MET A 19 21.14 16.66 -48.97
CA MET A 19 21.90 15.81 -49.90
C MET A 19 22.99 14.99 -49.20
N LEU A 20 22.92 13.67 -49.42
CA LEU A 20 23.94 12.65 -49.17
C LEU A 20 25.08 12.76 -50.19
N LEU A 21 26.33 12.52 -49.77
CA LEU A 21 27.38 11.94 -50.61
C LEU A 21 28.31 11.03 -49.79
N ILE A 22 28.57 9.85 -50.35
CA ILE A 22 29.45 8.76 -49.89
C ILE A 22 30.86 8.99 -50.46
N GLY A 23 31.92 8.61 -49.72
CA GLY A 23 33.29 8.51 -50.26
C GLY A 23 34.26 7.76 -49.34
N CYS A 24 34.95 6.76 -49.89
CA CYS A 24 35.75 5.69 -49.27
C CYS A 24 37.22 6.05 -48.88
N GLN A 25 37.78 5.21 -48.00
CA GLN A 25 39.21 4.81 -47.82
C GLN A 25 40.17 5.87 -47.23
N THR A 26 41.15 5.60 -46.34
CA THR A 26 42.07 4.48 -46.10
C THR A 26 42.58 4.51 -44.63
N GLN A 27 43.01 3.36 -44.07
CA GLN A 27 43.95 3.32 -42.93
C GLN A 27 45.41 3.42 -43.43
N PRO A 28 46.35 3.91 -42.59
CA PRO A 28 47.28 2.97 -41.95
C PRO A 28 47.61 3.28 -40.47
N VAL A 29 48.20 2.27 -39.84
CA VAL A 29 48.55 2.08 -38.43
C VAL A 29 49.86 2.78 -38.04
N GLU A 30 49.98 3.27 -36.80
CA GLU A 30 51.23 3.25 -36.01
C GLU A 30 50.91 3.22 -34.49
N GLU A 31 51.40 2.18 -33.80
CA GLU A 31 51.38 1.97 -32.32
C GLU A 31 52.49 2.84 -31.66
N VAL A 32 52.59 3.13 -30.35
CA VAL A 32 52.76 2.31 -29.10
C VAL A 32 52.89 3.35 -27.90
N PRO A 33 52.97 3.03 -26.58
CA PRO A 33 52.10 2.33 -25.61
C PRO A 33 51.82 3.12 -24.28
N ASN A 34 51.14 2.43 -23.34
CA ASN A 34 51.12 2.58 -21.86
C ASN A 34 50.20 3.69 -21.29
N SER A 35 49.33 3.44 -20.31
CA SER A 35 49.45 2.50 -19.18
C SER A 35 48.10 2.27 -18.46
N LEU A 36 48.03 1.10 -17.82
CA LEU A 36 47.28 0.75 -16.60
C LEU A 36 45.73 0.83 -16.65
N SER A 37 45.15 -0.35 -16.86
CA SER A 37 43.83 -0.75 -16.42
C SER A 37 43.64 -0.52 -14.91
N THR A 38 42.70 0.34 -14.55
CA THR A 38 42.00 0.25 -13.26
C THR A 38 40.66 -0.43 -13.49
N PRO A 39 40.30 -1.49 -12.74
CA PRO A 39 38.97 -2.06 -12.83
C PRO A 39 37.99 -1.01 -12.33
N ILE A 40 36.94 -0.75 -13.10
CA ILE A 40 35.75 -0.06 -12.60
C ILE A 40 35.14 -1.02 -11.58
N VAL A 41 35.42 -0.77 -10.30
CA VAL A 41 34.62 -1.33 -9.22
C VAL A 41 33.28 -0.61 -9.33
N THR A 42 32.32 -1.28 -9.95
CA THR A 42 30.91 -0.94 -9.78
C THR A 42 30.60 -1.25 -8.32
N GLU A 43 30.70 -0.24 -7.45
CA GLU A 43 30.10 -0.32 -6.13
C GLU A 43 28.60 -0.53 -6.36
N ALA A 44 28.15 -1.75 -6.06
CA ALA A 44 26.73 -2.02 -5.90
C ALA A 44 26.25 -1.11 -4.76
N VAL A 45 25.44 -0.11 -5.11
CA VAL A 45 24.62 0.60 -4.12
C VAL A 45 23.73 -0.47 -3.53
N SER A 46 24.05 -0.96 -2.34
CA SER A 46 23.16 -1.84 -1.60
C SER A 46 21.90 -1.04 -1.30
N GLU A 47 20.76 -1.45 -1.86
CA GLU A 47 19.46 -0.95 -1.43
C GLU A 47 19.33 -1.29 0.06
N GLN A 48 19.50 -0.29 0.92
CA GLN A 48 19.32 -0.43 2.34
C GLN A 48 17.83 -0.66 2.59
N SER A 49 17.47 -1.74 3.30
CA SER A 49 16.06 -2.09 3.56
C SER A 49 15.33 -0.90 4.18
N ILE A 50 14.12 -0.61 3.68
CA ILE A 50 13.23 0.40 4.28
C ILE A 50 12.62 -0.09 5.60
N TYR A 51 12.64 -1.39 5.85
CA TYR A 51 12.11 -2.03 7.04
C TYR A 51 13.16 -2.10 8.13
N ASN A 52 12.73 -1.81 9.36
CA ASN A 52 13.54 -2.00 10.54
C ASN A 52 13.59 -3.49 10.89
N LYS A 53 14.75 -4.13 10.74
CA LYS A 53 14.90 -5.57 11.05
C LYS A 53 14.58 -5.95 12.49
N ALA A 54 14.71 -5.02 13.44
CA ALA A 54 14.31 -5.29 14.82
C ALA A 54 12.80 -5.47 14.97
N TYR A 55 12.02 -4.93 14.03
CA TYR A 55 10.57 -5.15 13.98
C TYR A 55 10.23 -6.52 13.39
N GLU A 56 11.00 -6.99 12.39
CA GLU A 56 10.76 -8.26 11.70
C GLU A 56 10.81 -9.48 12.63
N SER A 57 11.54 -9.41 13.75
CA SER A 57 11.56 -10.48 14.76
C SER A 57 10.20 -10.71 15.44
N TYR A 58 9.25 -9.78 15.28
CA TYR A 58 7.93 -9.83 15.92
C TYR A 58 6.77 -10.18 14.95
N SER A 59 7.09 -10.66 13.73
CA SER A 59 6.17 -11.25 12.71
C SER A 59 5.09 -10.34 12.10
N ASN A 60 4.33 -10.87 11.13
CA ASN A 60 3.40 -10.23 10.15
C ASN A 60 2.40 -9.22 10.74
N VAL A 61 2.89 -8.05 11.07
CA VAL A 61 2.09 -6.99 11.68
C VAL A 61 2.08 -5.79 10.73
N THR A 62 0.87 -5.39 10.37
CA THR A 62 0.58 -4.30 9.44
C THR A 62 0.97 -2.92 9.98
N GLU A 63 1.06 -2.79 11.31
CA GLU A 63 1.16 -1.59 12.13
C GLU A 63 2.46 -0.79 11.98
N LEU A 64 2.43 0.52 12.29
CA LEU A 64 3.60 1.41 12.13
C LEU A 64 4.71 1.19 13.17
N GLY A 65 4.44 0.41 14.21
CA GLY A 65 5.37 0.07 15.28
C GLY A 65 4.74 -0.82 16.34
N LEU A 66 5.51 -1.12 17.38
CA LEU A 66 5.07 -1.86 18.55
C LEU A 66 5.64 -1.27 19.84
N ILE A 67 5.00 -1.56 20.96
CA ILE A 67 5.48 -1.28 22.32
C ILE A 67 5.57 -2.60 23.07
N ILE A 68 6.75 -2.95 23.59
CA ILE A 68 6.95 -4.09 24.49
C ILE A 68 6.99 -3.58 25.92
N ASN A 69 6.03 -4.01 26.74
CA ASN A 69 6.00 -3.66 28.16
C ASN A 69 6.94 -4.58 28.93
N ALA A 70 7.76 -4.00 29.83
CA ALA A 70 8.75 -4.73 30.61
C ALA A 70 9.67 -5.61 29.73
N PRO A 71 10.40 -5.00 28.77
CA PRO A 71 11.23 -5.74 27.82
C PRO A 71 12.31 -6.57 28.52
N THR A 72 12.56 -7.76 28.00
CA THR A 72 13.56 -8.71 28.46
C THR A 72 14.91 -8.50 27.76
N ASP A 73 15.97 -9.12 28.28
CA ASP A 73 17.29 -9.12 27.62
C ASP A 73 17.24 -9.72 26.21
N GLU A 74 16.31 -10.65 25.95
CA GLU A 74 16.08 -11.23 24.62
C GLU A 74 15.52 -10.17 23.66
N ASP A 75 14.51 -9.42 24.09
CA ASP A 75 13.89 -8.36 23.28
C ASP A 75 14.91 -7.28 22.87
N LEU A 76 15.82 -6.94 23.80
CA LEU A 76 16.89 -5.97 23.58
C LEU A 76 18.01 -6.49 22.68
N SER A 77 18.22 -7.81 22.63
CA SER A 77 19.31 -8.43 21.86
C SER A 77 19.15 -8.30 20.34
N HIS A 78 17.92 -8.02 19.88
CA HIS A 78 17.59 -7.84 18.46
C HIS A 78 17.86 -6.43 17.94
N LEU A 79 18.23 -5.48 18.82
CA LEU A 79 18.47 -4.09 18.49
C LEU A 79 19.94 -3.84 18.14
N ASN A 80 20.19 -3.28 16.97
CA ASN A 80 21.51 -2.77 16.60
C ASN A 80 21.75 -1.37 17.17
N THR A 81 20.66 -0.61 17.31
CA THR A 81 20.66 0.75 17.86
C THR A 81 19.61 0.82 18.96
N LEU A 82 20.05 0.89 20.21
CA LEU A 82 19.15 1.10 21.34
C LEU A 82 19.35 2.51 21.90
N GLU A 83 18.30 3.31 21.84
CA GLU A 83 18.24 4.63 22.46
C GLU A 83 17.51 4.55 23.80
N HIS A 84 17.92 5.38 24.75
CA HIS A 84 17.35 5.41 26.09
C HIS A 84 16.77 6.78 26.38
N TYR A 85 15.52 6.82 26.86
CA TYR A 85 14.89 8.02 27.37
C TYR A 85 14.25 7.76 28.73
N GLU A 86 14.57 8.60 29.71
CA GLU A 86 14.04 8.50 31.07
C GLU A 86 13.14 9.70 31.35
N TYR A 87 11.83 9.46 31.38
CA TYR A 87 10.83 10.47 31.74
C TYR A 87 10.62 10.52 33.25
N GLU A 88 10.56 9.35 33.88
CA GLU A 88 10.42 9.20 35.33
C GLU A 88 11.51 8.28 35.88
N ASN A 89 11.89 8.54 37.13
CA ASN A 89 12.76 7.66 37.89
C ASN A 89 11.95 6.48 38.44
N THR A 90 11.81 5.44 37.61
CA THR A 90 11.10 4.19 37.91
C THR A 90 11.88 2.99 37.37
N ASP A 91 11.56 1.80 37.90
CA ASP A 91 12.05 0.52 37.39
C ASP A 91 11.21 0.02 36.21
N GLU A 92 10.05 0.63 35.95
CA GLU A 92 9.21 0.34 34.79
C GLU A 92 9.85 0.85 33.50
N SER A 93 9.80 0.03 32.46
CA SER A 93 10.27 0.39 31.14
C SER A 93 9.44 -0.23 30.03
N MET A 94 9.46 0.44 28.89
CA MET A 94 8.78 0.02 27.68
C MET A 94 9.74 0.18 26.50
N LEU A 95 9.78 -0.80 25.61
CA LEU A 95 10.58 -0.73 24.39
C LEU A 95 9.67 -0.38 23.21
N ILE A 96 9.96 0.72 22.53
CA ILE A 96 9.25 1.17 21.34
C ILE A 96 10.08 0.82 20.10
N ILE A 97 9.52 0.06 19.17
CA ILE A 97 10.17 -0.34 17.93
C ILE A 97 9.33 0.15 16.73
N PRO A 98 9.83 1.09 15.91
CA PRO A 98 9.14 1.49 14.68
C PRO A 98 9.31 0.42 13.60
N LYS A 99 8.31 0.25 12.73
CA LYS A 99 8.35 -0.69 11.60
C LYS A 99 9.33 -0.27 10.52
N TYR A 100 9.45 1.03 10.25
CA TYR A 100 10.24 1.55 9.13
C TYR A 100 11.46 2.31 9.60
N ASN A 101 12.56 2.13 8.86
CA ASN A 101 13.73 2.99 8.95
C ASN A 101 13.39 4.40 8.48
N GLY A 102 13.92 5.42 9.16
CA GLY A 102 13.62 6.82 8.92
C GLY A 102 12.28 7.27 9.49
N SER A 103 11.65 6.47 10.37
CA SER A 103 10.51 6.94 11.16
C SER A 103 10.96 8.03 12.14
N LYS A 104 10.11 9.02 12.37
CA LYS A 104 10.21 9.98 13.46
C LYS A 104 9.47 9.45 14.68
N ILE A 105 10.07 9.55 15.86
CA ILE A 105 9.41 9.22 17.14
C ILE A 105 9.40 10.48 17.99
N THR A 106 8.24 10.82 18.55
CA THR A 106 8.13 11.90 19.54
C THR A 106 7.41 11.41 20.78
N ILE A 107 7.89 11.84 21.94
CA ILE A 107 7.16 11.70 23.20
C ILE A 107 6.74 13.10 23.61
N SER A 108 5.45 13.30 23.89
CA SER A 108 4.92 14.59 24.30
C SER A 108 4.09 14.47 25.57
N THR A 109 4.02 15.55 26.35
CA THR A 109 2.99 15.66 27.39
C THR A 109 1.60 15.69 26.75
N VAL A 110 0.59 15.32 27.52
CA VAL A 110 -0.82 15.36 27.06
C VAL A 110 -1.61 16.47 27.71
N GLU A 111 -2.56 17.03 26.96
CA GLU A 111 -3.56 17.98 27.45
C GLU A 111 -4.96 17.48 27.08
N TYR A 112 -5.89 17.54 28.04
CA TYR A 112 -7.28 17.19 27.78
C TYR A 112 -8.05 18.41 27.27
N THR A 113 -8.63 18.31 26.08
CA THR A 113 -9.37 19.41 25.44
C THR A 113 -10.84 19.51 25.86
N GLY A 114 -11.34 18.54 26.63
CA GLY A 114 -12.77 18.37 26.88
C GLY A 114 -13.38 17.20 26.11
N GLU A 115 -12.78 16.83 24.98
CA GLU A 115 -13.23 15.73 24.11
C GLU A 115 -12.21 14.60 24.04
N ARG A 116 -10.92 14.94 23.95
CA ARG A 116 -9.82 13.98 23.81
C ARG A 116 -8.53 14.51 24.44
N TYR A 117 -7.57 13.61 24.65
CA TYR A 117 -6.20 13.98 24.95
C TYR A 117 -5.46 14.32 23.66
N ILE A 118 -4.64 15.37 23.68
CA ILE A 118 -3.79 15.78 22.56
C ILE A 118 -2.35 15.99 23.03
N ALA A 119 -1.38 15.79 22.13
CA ALA A 119 0.01 16.16 22.36
C ALA A 119 0.15 17.68 22.60
N LYS A 120 0.95 18.08 23.59
CA LYS A 120 1.21 19.48 23.94
C LYS A 120 2.69 19.86 23.88
N ASP A 121 3.48 19.44 24.86
CA ASP A 121 4.90 19.80 24.95
C ASP A 121 5.75 18.59 24.58
N VAL A 122 6.62 18.75 23.57
CA VAL A 122 7.53 17.70 23.13
C VAL A 122 8.63 17.50 24.16
N LEU A 123 8.74 16.28 24.68
CA LEU A 123 9.69 15.84 25.70
C LEU A 123 10.92 15.15 25.10
N PHE A 124 10.70 14.41 24.02
CA PHE A 124 11.74 13.68 23.28
C PHE A 124 11.42 13.69 21.78
N THR A 125 12.46 13.68 20.94
CA THR A 125 12.31 13.50 19.50
C THR A 125 13.51 12.78 18.90
N GLN A 126 13.24 11.71 18.16
CA GLN A 126 14.14 11.13 17.18
C GLN A 126 13.59 11.42 15.78
N GLU A 127 14.26 12.27 15.00
CA GLU A 127 13.74 12.75 13.70
C GLU A 127 13.78 11.69 12.59
N SER A 128 14.73 10.75 12.66
CA SER A 128 14.90 9.71 11.64
C SER A 128 15.61 8.50 12.25
N THR A 129 14.88 7.41 12.43
CA THR A 129 15.36 6.19 13.09
C THR A 129 16.29 5.38 12.17
N PRO A 130 17.48 4.97 12.63
CA PRO A 130 18.38 4.10 11.85
C PRO A 130 17.89 2.64 11.81
N GLU A 131 18.57 1.83 11.01
CA GLU A 131 18.32 0.38 10.94
C GLU A 131 18.55 -0.32 12.29
N GLY A 132 17.64 -1.24 12.64
CA GLY A 132 17.68 -1.98 13.90
C GLY A 132 17.45 -1.10 15.14
N TYR A 133 16.68 -0.02 14.99
CA TYR A 133 16.43 0.94 16.07
C TYR A 133 15.32 0.49 17.03
N GLY A 134 15.52 0.78 18.31
CA GLY A 134 14.49 0.75 19.34
C GLY A 134 14.74 1.83 20.39
N LEU A 135 13.66 2.32 21.00
CA LEU A 135 13.68 3.31 22.08
C LEU A 135 13.24 2.65 23.39
N LEU A 136 14.14 2.52 24.35
CA LEU A 136 13.81 2.10 25.72
C LEU A 136 13.40 3.32 26.54
N LEU A 137 12.09 3.42 26.80
CA LEU A 137 11.45 4.46 27.58
C LEU A 137 11.29 4.00 29.04
N LYS A 138 11.82 4.76 29.99
CA LYS A 138 11.52 4.60 31.42
C LYS A 138 10.44 5.58 31.86
N THR A 139 9.29 5.01 32.21
CA THR A 139 8.10 5.73 32.68
C THR A 139 7.16 4.73 33.33
N ASN A 140 6.32 5.19 34.27
CA ASN A 140 5.18 4.41 34.70
C ASN A 140 4.04 4.49 33.67
N ARG A 141 3.15 3.50 33.71
CA ARG A 141 1.82 3.62 33.08
C ARG A 141 0.80 4.04 34.15
N PRO A 142 0.37 5.32 34.17
CA PRO A 142 -0.56 5.78 35.18
C PRO A 142 -1.92 5.09 35.02
N GLU A 143 -2.53 4.73 36.15
CA GLU A 143 -3.95 4.38 36.19
C GLU A 143 -4.77 5.68 36.15
N GLY A 144 -5.61 5.85 35.12
CA GLY A 144 -6.49 7.01 35.00
C GLY A 144 -6.02 8.08 34.02
N ILE A 145 -5.36 9.15 34.48
CA ILE A 145 -5.03 10.28 33.61
C ILE A 145 -3.68 10.01 32.91
N PRO A 146 -3.64 9.89 31.56
CA PRO A 146 -2.38 9.73 30.84
C PRO A 146 -1.52 10.98 31.05
N GLN A 147 -0.20 10.80 31.07
CA GLN A 147 0.76 11.89 31.21
C GLN A 147 1.51 12.19 29.91
N ILE A 148 1.75 11.14 29.12
CA ILE A 148 2.48 11.22 27.87
C ILE A 148 1.76 10.49 26.75
N VAL A 149 2.01 10.95 25.53
CA VAL A 149 1.62 10.31 24.27
C VAL A 149 2.89 10.04 23.47
N ILE A 150 2.95 8.86 22.87
CA ILE A 150 4.01 8.48 21.93
C ILE A 150 3.45 8.63 20.53
N THR A 151 4.14 9.39 19.69
CA THR A 151 3.81 9.51 18.27
C THR A 151 4.91 8.88 17.43
N ILE A 152 4.55 7.97 16.53
CA ILE A 152 5.46 7.44 15.51
C ILE A 152 4.96 7.92 14.15
N THR A 153 5.83 8.59 13.42
CA THR A 153 5.55 9.13 12.09
C THR A 153 6.47 8.51 11.06
N TYR A 154 5.94 8.00 9.95
CA TYR A 154 6.73 7.60 8.79
C TYR A 154 6.11 8.20 7.53
N LYS A 155 6.92 8.93 6.75
CA LYS A 155 6.45 9.76 5.63
C LYS A 155 5.34 10.72 6.11
N ASN A 156 4.11 10.54 5.65
CA ASN A 156 2.96 11.38 5.99
C ASN A 156 1.98 10.70 6.97
N LYS A 157 2.33 9.52 7.49
CA LYS A 157 1.49 8.80 8.44
C LYS A 157 1.99 8.97 9.85
N SER A 158 1.08 9.18 10.77
CA SER A 158 1.36 9.21 12.21
C SER A 158 0.41 8.31 12.95
N PHE A 159 0.92 7.68 14.00
CA PHE A 159 0.16 6.98 15.00
C PHE A 159 0.44 7.63 16.36
N GLU A 160 -0.55 7.66 17.26
CA GLU A 160 -0.44 8.20 18.62
C GLU A 160 -0.91 7.16 19.64
N GLU A 161 -0.06 6.77 20.60
CA GLU A 161 -0.45 5.92 21.75
C GLU A 161 -0.44 6.74 23.04
N LEU A 162 -1.56 6.72 23.77
CA LEU A 162 -1.61 7.24 25.13
C LEU A 162 -1.01 6.22 26.10
N ILE A 163 0.00 6.62 26.86
CA ILE A 163 0.60 5.75 27.88
C ILE A 163 -0.28 5.78 29.12
N ILE A 164 -1.13 4.76 29.25
CA ILE A 164 -2.12 4.60 30.32
C ILE A 164 -2.30 3.10 30.63
N ASN A 165 -2.61 2.79 31.88
CA ASN A 165 -3.08 1.47 32.29
C ASN A 165 -4.61 1.49 32.48
N ASN A 166 -5.32 0.58 31.82
CA ASN A 166 -6.78 0.49 31.89
C ASN A 166 -7.31 -0.25 33.14
N GLY A 167 -6.42 -0.81 33.97
CA GLY A 167 -6.73 -1.45 35.25
C GLY A 167 -7.56 -2.74 35.17
N ARG A 168 -7.95 -3.19 33.96
CA ARG A 168 -8.91 -4.27 33.75
C ARG A 168 -8.28 -5.56 33.24
N GLU A 169 -7.28 -5.45 32.37
CA GLU A 169 -6.69 -6.60 31.66
C GLU A 169 -5.17 -6.75 31.91
N GLY A 170 -4.55 -5.82 32.64
CA GLY A 170 -3.10 -5.69 32.71
C GLY A 170 -2.53 -5.15 31.39
N ASN A 171 -1.25 -4.78 31.37
CA ASN A 171 -0.60 -4.39 30.12
C ASN A 171 -0.20 -5.68 29.38
N THR A 172 -0.65 -5.84 28.14
CA THR A 172 -0.20 -6.94 27.27
C THR A 172 1.32 -6.85 27.09
N GLY A 173 2.01 -8.00 27.04
CA GLY A 173 3.48 -8.01 26.91
C GLY A 173 3.96 -7.26 25.67
N VAL A 174 3.22 -7.35 24.56
CA VAL A 174 3.44 -6.59 23.33
C VAL A 174 2.13 -5.91 22.94
N GLU A 175 2.20 -4.62 22.62
CA GLU A 175 1.13 -3.79 22.09
C GLU A 175 1.47 -3.39 20.65
N TYR A 176 0.59 -3.71 19.71
CA TYR A 176 0.75 -3.38 18.30
C TYR A 176 0.03 -2.06 17.99
N LEU A 177 0.76 -1.12 17.39
CA LEU A 177 0.33 0.26 17.24
C LEU A 177 -0.54 0.44 15.99
N LYS A 178 -1.83 0.16 16.13
CA LYS A 178 -2.83 0.28 15.07
C LYS A 178 -3.11 1.75 14.76
N LEU A 179 -3.11 2.12 13.48
CA LEU A 179 -3.67 3.39 13.04
C LEU A 179 -5.14 3.44 13.48
N ASP A 180 -5.43 4.27 14.48
CA ASP A 180 -6.80 4.63 14.82
C ASP A 180 -7.41 5.40 13.64
N ASN A 181 -8.10 4.68 12.76
CA ASN A 181 -9.06 5.28 11.85
C ASN A 181 -10.33 5.59 12.65
N GLU A 182 -10.29 6.66 13.47
CA GLU A 182 -11.50 7.38 13.87
C GLU A 182 -12.12 8.07 12.63
N ALA A 183 -12.64 7.25 11.72
CA ALA A 183 -13.54 7.59 10.63
C ALA A 183 -14.11 6.34 9.91
N SER A 184 -13.79 5.11 10.33
CA SER A 184 -14.46 3.93 9.76
C SER A 184 -15.74 3.65 10.55
N LYS A 185 -16.86 4.22 10.07
CA LYS A 185 -18.08 3.41 10.12
C LYS A 185 -17.71 2.12 9.41
N LYS A 186 -17.49 1.02 10.13
CA LYS A 186 -17.57 -0.32 9.55
C LYS A 186 -18.91 -0.37 8.83
N GLN A 187 -18.94 -0.16 7.53
CA GLN A 187 -19.96 -0.84 6.75
C GLN A 187 -19.58 -2.32 6.86
N GLU A 188 -20.48 -3.12 7.40
CA GLU A 188 -20.33 -4.58 7.36
C GLU A 188 -20.25 -4.98 5.89
N GLY A 189 -19.05 -5.28 5.41
CA GLY A 189 -18.84 -5.88 4.09
C GLY A 189 -19.27 -7.35 4.10
N ASP A 190 -19.69 -7.86 2.94
CA ASP A 190 -19.98 -9.28 2.78
C ASP A 190 -18.70 -10.09 2.89
N ILE A 191 -18.75 -11.21 3.63
CA ILE A 191 -17.68 -12.20 3.63
C ILE A 191 -17.82 -13.05 2.37
N VAL A 192 -16.83 -12.96 1.48
CA VAL A 192 -16.71 -13.79 0.29
C VAL A 192 -15.91 -15.04 0.65
N THR A 193 -16.57 -16.20 0.54
CA THR A 193 -16.00 -17.51 0.86
C THR A 193 -15.63 -18.29 -0.41
N PRO A 194 -14.69 -19.24 -0.33
CA PRO A 194 -14.26 -19.97 -1.51
C PRO A 194 -15.35 -20.92 -2.02
N VAL A 195 -15.57 -20.93 -3.32
CA VAL A 195 -16.52 -21.82 -3.99
C VAL A 195 -16.00 -23.25 -3.94
N GLN A 196 -16.85 -24.17 -3.47
CA GLN A 196 -16.54 -25.60 -3.39
C GLN A 196 -16.80 -26.36 -4.70
N ASP A 197 -17.51 -25.73 -5.64
CA ASP A 197 -17.83 -26.31 -6.94
C ASP A 197 -16.66 -26.21 -7.91
N ALA A 198 -16.02 -27.34 -8.19
CA ALA A 198 -14.93 -27.46 -9.16
C ALA A 198 -15.35 -27.08 -10.60
N THR A 199 -16.66 -27.01 -10.87
CA THR A 199 -17.22 -26.65 -12.18
C THR A 199 -17.66 -25.19 -12.29
N TYR A 200 -17.41 -24.37 -11.27
CA TYR A 200 -17.85 -22.96 -11.19
C TYR A 200 -17.54 -22.13 -12.46
N LEU A 201 -16.37 -22.37 -13.07
CA LEU A 201 -15.90 -21.63 -14.25
C LEU A 201 -16.23 -22.31 -15.59
N ASN A 202 -16.95 -23.43 -15.58
CA ASN A 202 -17.28 -24.16 -16.80
C ASN A 202 -18.06 -23.28 -17.78
N GLY A 203 -17.66 -23.36 -19.06
CA GLY A 203 -18.25 -22.58 -20.14
C GLY A 203 -17.74 -21.15 -20.25
N LEU A 204 -16.80 -20.72 -19.39
CA LEU A 204 -16.15 -19.42 -19.48
C LEU A 204 -14.69 -19.56 -19.94
N ASN A 205 -14.23 -18.57 -20.70
CA ASN A 205 -12.85 -18.40 -21.11
C ASN A 205 -12.17 -17.35 -20.23
N ARG A 206 -10.89 -17.56 -19.89
CA ARG A 206 -10.13 -16.56 -19.11
C ARG A 206 -9.79 -15.36 -20.00
N PHE A 207 -10.37 -14.21 -19.68
CA PHE A 207 -10.23 -12.95 -20.39
C PHE A 207 -8.99 -12.16 -19.93
N SER A 208 -8.72 -12.12 -18.62
CA SER A 208 -7.57 -11.41 -18.04
C SER A 208 -7.01 -12.16 -16.84
N LYS A 209 -5.72 -11.93 -16.55
CA LYS A 209 -5.01 -12.44 -15.37
C LYS A 209 -4.03 -11.39 -14.87
N TYR A 210 -4.00 -11.17 -13.57
CA TYR A 210 -2.99 -10.38 -12.87
C TYR A 210 -2.52 -11.14 -11.63
N GLU A 211 -1.22 -11.06 -11.31
CA GLU A 211 -0.61 -11.74 -10.16
C GLU A 211 -0.26 -10.70 -9.09
N VAL A 212 -0.63 -10.97 -7.85
CA VAL A 212 -0.39 -10.09 -6.71
C VAL A 212 -0.33 -10.92 -5.44
N ASP A 213 0.60 -10.61 -4.54
CA ASP A 213 0.63 -11.13 -3.17
C ASP A 213 -0.37 -10.33 -2.35
N MET A 214 -1.61 -10.84 -2.25
CA MET A 214 -2.75 -10.11 -1.71
C MET A 214 -2.74 -10.08 -0.18
N ASP A 215 -2.23 -11.14 0.45
CA ASP A 215 -2.16 -11.27 1.90
C ASP A 215 -0.74 -11.22 2.48
N LYS A 216 0.24 -10.90 1.63
CA LYS A 216 1.64 -10.66 2.01
C LYS A 216 2.31 -11.88 2.64
N ASP A 217 1.85 -13.08 2.28
CA ASP A 217 2.47 -14.34 2.71
C ASP A 217 3.74 -14.69 1.92
N GLY A 218 4.08 -13.90 0.89
CA GLY A 218 5.21 -14.11 -0.01
C GLY A 218 4.89 -14.99 -1.21
N THR A 219 3.64 -15.46 -1.34
CA THR A 219 3.12 -16.21 -2.49
C THR A 219 2.11 -15.36 -3.25
N ASN A 220 2.24 -15.30 -4.57
CA ASN A 220 1.27 -14.55 -5.37
C ASN A 220 -0.06 -15.32 -5.50
N GLU A 221 -1.16 -14.65 -5.19
CA GLU A 221 -2.49 -14.95 -5.70
C GLU A 221 -2.66 -14.46 -7.15
N THR A 222 -3.76 -14.89 -7.78
CA THR A 222 -4.11 -14.43 -9.12
C THR A 222 -5.52 -13.88 -9.16
N ILE A 223 -5.66 -12.64 -9.64
CA ILE A 223 -6.94 -12.03 -10.01
C ILE A 223 -7.24 -12.44 -11.45
N GLU A 224 -8.37 -13.11 -11.69
CA GLU A 224 -8.73 -13.66 -12.99
C GLU A 224 -10.13 -13.20 -13.41
N VAL A 225 -10.24 -12.65 -14.62
CA VAL A 225 -11.53 -12.32 -15.26
C VAL A 225 -11.89 -13.44 -16.23
N TYR A 226 -13.13 -13.93 -16.15
CA TYR A 226 -13.67 -14.95 -17.03
C TYR A 226 -14.90 -14.43 -17.78
N CYS A 227 -15.04 -14.82 -19.05
CA CYS A 227 -16.13 -14.39 -19.92
C CYS A 227 -16.57 -15.53 -20.87
N GLN A 228 -17.87 -15.64 -21.14
CA GLN A 228 -18.45 -16.59 -22.10
C GLN A 228 -18.20 -16.20 -23.57
N GLY A 229 -17.55 -15.06 -23.84
CA GLY A 229 -17.33 -14.56 -25.19
C GLY A 229 -16.66 -15.58 -26.11
N ASN A 230 -17.12 -15.64 -27.36
CA ASN A 230 -16.51 -16.47 -28.38
C ASN A 230 -15.11 -15.93 -28.73
N ILE A 231 -14.16 -16.81 -28.95
CA ILE A 231 -12.80 -16.43 -29.34
C ILE A 231 -12.69 -16.61 -30.86
N ALA A 232 -12.36 -15.54 -31.57
CA ALA A 232 -12.09 -15.58 -33.00
C ALA A 232 -10.77 -16.33 -33.28
N PRO A 233 -10.51 -16.77 -34.53
CA PRO A 233 -9.28 -17.47 -34.89
C PRO A 233 -7.98 -16.70 -34.59
N ASP A 234 -8.06 -15.37 -34.49
CA ASP A 234 -6.93 -14.49 -34.15
C ASP A 234 -6.72 -14.29 -32.64
N GLY A 235 -7.53 -14.93 -31.79
CA GLY A 235 -7.47 -14.83 -30.34
C GLY A 235 -8.26 -13.65 -29.75
N SER A 236 -8.91 -12.82 -30.57
CA SER A 236 -9.75 -11.74 -30.09
C SER A 236 -11.10 -12.25 -29.57
N TYR A 237 -11.67 -11.54 -28.60
CA TYR A 237 -12.99 -11.83 -28.08
C TYR A 237 -14.08 -11.19 -28.94
N LEU A 238 -15.07 -11.99 -29.31
CA LEU A 238 -16.29 -11.56 -29.99
C LEU A 238 -17.39 -11.41 -28.94
N PHE A 239 -17.81 -10.16 -28.73
CA PHE A 239 -18.89 -9.81 -27.82
C PHE A 239 -20.18 -9.55 -28.61
N ASP A 240 -21.29 -9.96 -28.01
CA ASP A 240 -22.68 -9.72 -28.42
C ASP A 240 -23.37 -8.79 -27.40
N ASP A 241 -24.70 -8.64 -27.45
CA ASP A 241 -25.48 -7.78 -26.56
C ASP A 241 -25.42 -8.18 -25.06
N GLY A 242 -24.95 -9.39 -24.75
CA GLY A 242 -24.59 -9.78 -23.39
C GLY A 242 -23.90 -11.15 -23.28
N GLN A 243 -23.13 -11.34 -22.21
CA GLN A 243 -22.36 -12.56 -21.92
C GLN A 243 -22.39 -12.87 -20.42
N GLU A 244 -22.13 -14.12 -20.03
CA GLU A 244 -21.76 -14.42 -18.66
C GLU A 244 -20.33 -13.95 -18.36
N TRP A 245 -20.14 -13.33 -17.20
CA TRP A 245 -18.87 -12.86 -16.68
C TRP A 245 -18.67 -13.35 -15.24
N ALA A 246 -17.41 -13.54 -14.85
CA ALA A 246 -17.01 -13.76 -13.47
C ALA A 246 -15.67 -13.07 -13.20
N LEU A 247 -15.48 -12.55 -11.98
CA LEU A 247 -14.18 -12.08 -11.49
C LEU A 247 -13.85 -12.85 -10.23
N ILE A 248 -12.69 -13.48 -10.20
CA ILE A 248 -12.26 -14.29 -9.07
C ILE A 248 -10.88 -13.87 -8.57
N LEU A 249 -10.64 -14.14 -7.30
CA LEU A 249 -9.30 -14.29 -6.74
C LEU A 249 -9.04 -15.79 -6.56
N ARG A 250 -7.89 -16.26 -7.04
CA ARG A 250 -7.44 -17.63 -6.83
C ARG A 250 -6.26 -17.64 -5.88
N LYS A 251 -6.41 -18.38 -4.77
CA LYS A 251 -5.36 -18.68 -3.80
C LYS A 251 -5.18 -20.19 -3.70
N GLY A 252 -4.08 -20.70 -4.25
CA GLY A 252 -3.89 -22.14 -4.44
C GLY A 252 -5.06 -22.76 -5.23
N ASP A 253 -5.70 -23.77 -4.66
CA ASP A 253 -6.87 -24.43 -5.26
C ASP A 253 -8.21 -23.73 -4.93
N SER A 254 -8.19 -22.71 -4.06
CA SER A 254 -9.40 -21.99 -3.64
C SER A 254 -9.78 -20.90 -4.63
N ILE A 255 -11.08 -20.78 -4.92
CA ILE A 255 -11.66 -19.77 -5.82
C ILE A 255 -12.59 -18.85 -5.01
N TYR A 256 -12.22 -17.59 -4.85
CA TYR A 256 -13.03 -16.56 -4.19
C TYR A 256 -13.73 -15.70 -5.24
N PRO A 257 -15.07 -15.70 -5.32
CA PRO A 257 -15.81 -14.94 -6.33
C PRO A 257 -15.97 -13.48 -5.89
N LEU A 258 -15.06 -12.61 -6.35
CA LEU A 258 -15.17 -11.16 -6.12
C LEU A 258 -16.40 -10.58 -6.83
N PHE A 259 -16.69 -11.11 -8.02
CA PHE A 259 -17.97 -10.97 -8.71
C PHE A 259 -18.49 -12.35 -9.11
N GLU A 260 -19.71 -12.67 -8.65
CA GLU A 260 -20.34 -13.95 -8.95
C GLU A 260 -20.61 -14.11 -10.44
N LYS A 261 -20.55 -15.36 -10.92
CA LYS A 261 -20.88 -15.70 -12.30
C LYS A 261 -22.28 -15.19 -12.66
N SER A 262 -22.34 -14.14 -13.48
CA SER A 262 -23.57 -13.42 -13.79
C SER A 262 -23.61 -12.98 -15.25
N TYR A 263 -24.82 -12.96 -15.82
CA TYR A 263 -25.05 -12.44 -17.16
C TYR A 263 -25.10 -10.91 -17.16
N ILE A 264 -24.26 -10.28 -17.98
CA ILE A 264 -24.19 -8.82 -18.14
C ILE A 264 -24.75 -8.46 -19.52
N GLN A 265 -25.84 -7.69 -19.54
CA GLN A 265 -26.45 -7.18 -20.76
C GLN A 265 -26.18 -5.68 -20.92
N LEU A 266 -25.73 -5.27 -22.12
CA LEU A 266 -25.44 -3.88 -22.48
C LEU A 266 -24.57 -3.17 -21.43
N GLY A 267 -23.43 -3.77 -21.11
CA GLY A 267 -22.60 -3.34 -19.99
C GLY A 267 -21.21 -3.97 -20.01
N LYS A 268 -20.49 -3.83 -18.90
CA LYS A 268 -19.13 -4.35 -18.73
C LYS A 268 -18.80 -4.63 -17.28
N LEU A 269 -17.81 -5.50 -17.09
CA LEU A 269 -17.15 -5.79 -15.82
C LEU A 269 -15.69 -5.33 -15.92
N GLU A 270 -15.26 -4.48 -14.99
CA GLU A 270 -13.91 -3.95 -14.91
C GLU A 270 -13.41 -4.10 -13.48
N TYR A 271 -12.08 -4.12 -13.31
CA TYR A 271 -11.47 -4.02 -11.99
C TYR A 271 -10.23 -3.14 -12.01
N THR A 272 -9.94 -2.57 -10.85
CA THR A 272 -8.68 -1.86 -10.57
C THR A 272 -8.09 -2.46 -9.31
N ALA A 273 -6.90 -3.04 -9.42
CA ALA A 273 -6.10 -3.45 -8.26
C ALA A 273 -5.12 -2.33 -7.91
N TYR A 274 -5.03 -1.96 -6.63
CA TYR A 274 -4.07 -0.99 -6.15
C TYR A 274 -3.60 -1.32 -4.73
N ILE A 275 -2.45 -0.79 -4.36
CA ILE A 275 -1.97 -0.81 -2.98
C ILE A 275 -2.48 0.47 -2.34
N ASP A 276 -3.33 0.33 -1.33
CA ASP A 276 -3.74 1.46 -0.52
C ASP A 276 -2.59 1.79 0.44
N TYR A 277 -1.84 2.82 0.07
CA TYR A 277 -0.74 3.26 0.89
C TYR A 277 -1.21 3.79 2.24
N ASP A 278 -2.48 4.12 2.44
CA ASP A 278 -3.09 4.60 3.70
C ASP A 278 -3.65 3.44 4.55
N ASP A 279 -4.20 2.38 3.95
CA ASP A 279 -4.61 1.14 4.64
C ASP A 279 -3.49 0.10 4.69
N TYR A 280 -2.41 0.39 5.41
CA TYR A 280 -1.30 -0.56 5.66
C TYR A 280 -0.66 -1.21 4.42
N GLU A 281 -0.64 -0.49 3.30
CA GLU A 281 -0.19 -1.03 2.01
C GLU A 281 -0.97 -2.29 1.62
N ARG A 282 -2.21 -2.44 2.09
CA ARG A 282 -3.09 -3.54 1.74
C ARG A 282 -3.44 -3.45 0.27
N VAL A 283 -3.63 -4.60 -0.35
CA VAL A 283 -4.11 -4.68 -1.73
C VAL A 283 -5.62 -4.55 -1.72
N HIS A 284 -6.12 -3.56 -2.46
CA HIS A 284 -7.53 -3.32 -2.72
C HIS A 284 -7.85 -3.69 -4.15
N ILE A 285 -9.05 -4.25 -4.35
CA ILE A 285 -9.57 -4.59 -5.67
C ILE A 285 -10.93 -3.93 -5.82
N ILE A 286 -10.97 -2.83 -6.57
CA ILE A 286 -12.22 -2.17 -6.91
C ILE A 286 -12.84 -2.92 -8.08
N VAL A 287 -14.01 -3.50 -7.84
CA VAL A 287 -14.82 -4.18 -8.84
C VAL A 287 -15.88 -3.21 -9.32
N ALA A 288 -15.89 -2.90 -10.62
CA ALA A 288 -16.87 -2.04 -11.25
C ALA A 288 -17.73 -2.85 -12.22
N TYR A 289 -19.02 -2.97 -11.91
CA TYR A 289 -19.98 -3.68 -12.73
C TYR A 289 -21.09 -2.72 -13.18
N LYS A 290 -21.35 -2.72 -14.49
CA LYS A 290 -22.40 -1.90 -15.10
C LYS A 290 -23.25 -2.76 -16.03
N THR A 291 -24.56 -2.52 -16.03
CA THR A 291 -25.51 -2.96 -17.06
C THR A 291 -26.22 -1.76 -17.65
N GLY A 292 -27.10 -1.99 -18.62
CA GLY A 292 -27.99 -0.93 -19.11
C GLY A 292 -28.88 -0.28 -18.02
N THR A 293 -29.06 -0.92 -16.86
CA THR A 293 -29.97 -0.45 -15.81
C THR A 293 -29.37 -0.26 -14.43
N ASN A 294 -28.15 -0.75 -14.19
CA ASN A 294 -27.51 -0.74 -12.88
C ASN A 294 -26.02 -0.37 -12.99
N ILE A 295 -25.49 0.29 -11.95
CA ILE A 295 -24.06 0.53 -11.73
C ILE A 295 -23.76 0.15 -10.28
N ILE A 296 -22.77 -0.72 -10.08
CA ILE A 296 -22.32 -1.12 -8.74
C ILE A 296 -20.78 -1.08 -8.68
N TYR A 297 -20.26 -0.58 -7.57
CA TYR A 297 -18.85 -0.66 -7.23
C TYR A 297 -18.68 -1.36 -5.89
N TYR A 298 -17.76 -2.31 -5.84
CA TYR A 298 -17.32 -2.95 -4.60
C TYR A 298 -15.83 -2.70 -4.40
N ASP A 299 -15.38 -2.63 -3.16
CA ASP A 299 -13.99 -2.81 -2.77
C ASP A 299 -13.82 -4.20 -2.15
N CYS A 300 -12.81 -4.93 -2.60
CA CYS A 300 -12.47 -6.24 -2.07
C CYS A 300 -11.08 -6.20 -1.43
N THR A 301 -11.01 -6.58 -0.15
CA THR A 301 -9.78 -6.67 0.62
C THR A 301 -9.65 -8.05 1.25
N PHE A 302 -8.42 -8.51 1.48
CA PHE A 302 -8.17 -9.74 2.22
C PHE A 302 -8.11 -9.44 3.72
N ASP A 303 -8.90 -10.16 4.49
CA ASP A 303 -8.88 -10.13 5.94
C ASP A 303 -8.03 -11.28 6.45
N GLU A 304 -6.84 -10.94 6.96
CA GLU A 304 -5.87 -11.89 7.49
C GLU A 304 -6.39 -12.64 8.72
N GLU A 305 -7.28 -12.03 9.53
CA GLU A 305 -7.81 -12.66 10.73
C GLU A 305 -8.78 -13.81 10.39
N SER A 306 -9.67 -13.59 9.43
CA SER A 306 -10.64 -14.60 9.00
C SER A 306 -10.12 -15.50 7.85
N GLY A 307 -9.06 -15.08 7.15
CA GLY A 307 -8.59 -15.75 5.93
C GLY A 307 -9.59 -15.66 4.78
N HIS A 308 -10.44 -14.63 4.78
CA HIS A 308 -11.50 -14.44 3.80
C HIS A 308 -11.41 -13.08 3.13
N ILE A 309 -12.13 -12.95 2.02
CA ILE A 309 -12.25 -11.66 1.35
C ILE A 309 -13.42 -10.90 1.95
N LEU A 310 -13.18 -9.66 2.35
CA LEU A 310 -14.22 -8.70 2.70
C LEU A 310 -14.58 -7.92 1.45
N ARG A 311 -15.88 -7.84 1.15
CA ARG A 311 -16.41 -7.08 0.02
C ARG A 311 -17.32 -5.96 0.52
N GLU A 312 -16.85 -4.72 0.43
CA GLU A 312 -17.59 -3.53 0.82
C GLU A 312 -18.25 -2.87 -0.41
N GLN A 313 -19.53 -2.55 -0.34
CA GLN A 313 -20.21 -1.83 -1.41
C GLN A 313 -19.93 -0.32 -1.32
N LEU A 314 -19.17 0.20 -2.26
CA LEU A 314 -18.82 1.62 -2.31
C LEU A 314 -19.94 2.48 -2.91
N TYR A 315 -20.66 1.93 -3.90
CA TYR A 315 -21.69 2.67 -4.63
C TYR A 315 -22.67 1.72 -5.33
N GLU A 316 -23.93 2.13 -5.37
CA GLU A 316 -24.98 1.44 -6.12
C GLU A 316 -25.97 2.45 -6.70
N ALA A 317 -26.31 2.25 -7.96
CA ALA A 317 -27.44 2.89 -8.61
C ALA A 317 -28.22 1.85 -9.41
N ASN A 318 -29.51 1.73 -9.13
CA ASN A 318 -30.41 0.78 -9.78
C ASN A 318 -31.57 1.49 -10.46
N ASN A 319 -32.19 0.81 -11.43
CA ASN A 319 -33.31 1.34 -12.20
C ASN A 319 -32.99 2.70 -12.85
N ILE A 320 -31.79 2.78 -13.42
CA ILE A 320 -31.31 3.94 -14.15
C ILE A 320 -31.34 3.69 -15.65
N ASN A 321 -31.20 4.76 -16.43
CA ASN A 321 -30.92 4.67 -17.86
C ASN A 321 -29.60 5.40 -18.13
N ILE A 322 -28.56 4.66 -18.52
CA ILE A 322 -27.23 5.23 -18.76
C ILE A 322 -27.25 6.00 -20.07
N LEU A 323 -27.20 7.33 -19.98
CA LEU A 323 -27.27 8.21 -21.16
C LEU A 323 -25.94 8.34 -21.92
N LYS A 324 -24.82 8.25 -21.19
CA LYS A 324 -23.46 8.35 -21.74
C LYS A 324 -22.47 7.66 -20.81
N ASP A 325 -21.65 6.77 -21.38
CA ASP A 325 -20.44 6.23 -20.75
C ASP A 325 -19.23 6.68 -21.60
N TRP A 326 -18.10 6.98 -20.97
CA TRP A 326 -16.87 7.31 -21.69
C TRP A 326 -16.16 6.00 -22.00
N ASN A 327 -16.47 5.39 -23.14
CA ASN A 327 -15.68 4.30 -23.72
C ASN A 327 -14.98 4.78 -24.99
#